data_AF-A0A964Q6J5-F1
#
_entry.id   AF-A0A964Q6J5-F1
#
_cell.length_a   1.000
_cell.length_b   1.000
_cell.length_c   1.000
_cell.angle_alpha   90.00
_cell.angle_beta   90.00
_cell.angle_gamma   90.00
#
_symmetry.space_group_name_H-M   'P 1'
#
loop_
_entity.id
_entity.type
_entity.pdbx_description
1 polymer ?
#
loop_
_entity_poly.entity_id
_entity_poly.type
_entity_poly.pdbx_seq_one_letter_code
_entity_poly.pdbx_strand_id
1 'polypeptide(L)'
;MRSSVRGFTLIELLVVLGIIAVLSGIAFPTFSMVRASAKNAQCISNLRQLDSPLRMYSQANGDRIPIANMLPAIGLNGPETGLPQLLKSYIEITSPVWICPADDDSESLATGTSYMYVPGLLRYTPEIQMQVTRTVLLKQNLTSKAQAKERTDLEGQLLRAFYLGVDTSANGTGPRAAYYPLLMDSADRHSGTREPRNGLYLDGSVHETVPEEEAAKDDGEVQEK
;
A
#
# COMPACT_ATOMS: atom_id res chain seq x y z
N MET A 1 -31.24 -59.26 -22.98
CA MET A 1 -32.23 -58.29 -22.46
C MET A 1 -31.84 -56.91 -22.99
N ARG A 2 -32.61 -56.33 -23.92
CA ARG A 2 -32.36 -54.96 -24.40
C ARG A 2 -33.00 -53.99 -23.40
N SER A 3 -32.21 -53.19 -22.70
CA SER A 3 -32.71 -52.11 -21.85
C SER A 3 -33.34 -51.04 -22.74
N SER A 4 -34.64 -50.81 -22.59
CA SER A 4 -35.32 -49.63 -23.14
C SER A 4 -34.70 -48.40 -22.47
N VAL A 5 -33.92 -47.63 -23.23
CA VAL A 5 -33.47 -46.31 -22.82
C VAL A 5 -34.65 -45.38 -23.02
N ARG A 6 -35.22 -44.86 -21.93
CA ARG A 6 -36.24 -43.81 -21.98
C ARG A 6 -35.61 -42.54 -22.57
N GLY A 7 -36.17 -42.04 -23.66
CA GLY A 7 -35.76 -40.77 -24.27
C GLY A 7 -36.29 -39.58 -23.48
N PHE A 8 -35.48 -38.52 -23.38
CA PHE A 8 -35.85 -37.26 -22.73
C PHE A 8 -36.87 -36.50 -23.57
N THR A 9 -37.90 -35.92 -22.97
CA THR A 9 -38.88 -35.10 -23.69
C THR A 9 -38.35 -33.68 -23.91
N LEU A 10 -38.81 -33.03 -24.98
CA LEU A 10 -38.42 -31.65 -25.31
C LEU A 10 -38.84 -30.67 -24.21
N ILE A 11 -39.98 -30.93 -23.56
CA ILE A 11 -40.50 -30.12 -22.45
C ILE A 11 -39.60 -30.26 -21.21
N GLU A 12 -39.17 -31.46 -20.85
CA GLU A 12 -38.23 -31.66 -19.73
C GLU A 12 -36.93 -30.90 -19.97
N LEU A 13 -36.41 -30.88 -21.20
CA LEU A 13 -35.20 -30.11 -21.55
C LEU A 13 -35.43 -28.61 -21.41
N LEU A 14 -36.58 -28.12 -21.87
CA LEU A 14 -36.92 -26.69 -21.85
C LEU A 14 -37.07 -26.16 -20.42
N VAL A 15 -37.74 -26.91 -19.54
CA VAL A 15 -37.89 -26.53 -18.13
C VAL A 15 -36.54 -26.46 -17.43
N VAL A 16 -35.66 -27.44 -17.67
CA VAL A 16 -34.31 -27.46 -17.06
C VAL A 16 -33.49 -26.26 -17.49
N LEU A 17 -33.47 -25.93 -18.79
CA LEU A 17 -32.76 -24.75 -19.28
C LEU A 17 -33.35 -23.45 -18.74
N GLY A 18 -34.68 -23.38 -18.59
CA GLY A 18 -35.36 -22.24 -17.95
C GLY A 18 -34.91 -22.03 -16.50
N ILE A 19 -34.84 -23.11 -15.71
CA ILE A 19 -34.36 -23.04 -14.31
C ILE A 19 -32.89 -22.61 -14.26
N ILE A 20 -32.02 -23.20 -15.11
CA ILE A 20 -30.60 -22.83 -15.18
C ILE A 20 -30.43 -21.35 -15.56
N ALA A 21 -31.22 -20.83 -16.50
CA ALA A 21 -31.16 -19.43 -16.91
C ALA A 21 -31.52 -18.48 -15.75
N VAL A 22 -32.58 -18.77 -14.99
CA VAL A 22 -32.99 -17.96 -13.83
C VAL A 22 -31.92 -18.00 -12.73
N LEU A 23 -31.42 -19.19 -12.38
CA LEU A 23 -30.37 -19.33 -11.36
C LEU A 23 -29.08 -18.63 -11.76
N SER A 24 -28.65 -18.79 -13.01
CA SER A 24 -27.43 -18.18 -13.53
C SER A 24 -27.54 -16.65 -13.59
N GLY A 25 -28.73 -16.12 -13.87
CA GLY A 25 -28.98 -14.67 -13.90
C GLY A 25 -28.76 -13.98 -12.55
N ILE A 26 -29.02 -14.67 -11.43
CA ILE A 26 -28.78 -14.13 -10.07
C ILE A 26 -27.36 -14.45 -9.58
N ALA A 27 -26.82 -15.62 -9.93
CA ALA A 27 -25.50 -16.07 -9.48
C ALA A 27 -24.34 -15.28 -10.12
N PHE A 28 -24.46 -14.89 -11.39
CA PHE A 28 -23.38 -14.20 -12.11
C PHE A 28 -22.99 -12.83 -11.52
N PRO A 29 -23.92 -11.87 -11.27
CA PRO A 29 -23.55 -10.57 -10.73
C PRO A 29 -23.07 -10.65 -9.28
N THR A 30 -23.57 -11.61 -8.49
CA THR A 30 -23.12 -11.80 -7.11
C THR A 30 -21.71 -12.38 -7.04
N PHE A 31 -21.37 -13.30 -7.95
CA PHE A 31 -20.03 -13.89 -8.01
C PHE A 31 -18.94 -12.87 -8.34
N SER A 32 -19.20 -11.89 -9.22
CA SER A 32 -18.21 -10.85 -9.54
C SER A 32 -17.88 -9.96 -8.33
N MET A 33 -18.91 -9.55 -7.56
CA MET A 33 -18.72 -8.78 -6.33
C MET A 33 -17.95 -9.56 -5.26
N VAL A 34 -18.29 -10.85 -5.06
CA VAL A 34 -17.58 -11.72 -4.12
C VAL A 34 -16.10 -11.86 -4.50
N ARG A 35 -15.81 -12.03 -5.80
CA ARG A 35 -14.43 -12.12 -6.29
C ARG A 35 -13.65 -10.82 -6.07
N ALA A 36 -14.26 -9.66 -6.31
CA ALA A 36 -13.64 -8.36 -6.05
C ALA A 36 -13.32 -8.18 -4.56
N SER A 37 -14.28 -8.47 -3.68
CA SER A 37 -14.08 -8.43 -2.22
C SER A 37 -12.97 -9.38 -1.75
N ALA A 38 -12.92 -10.61 -2.29
CA ALA A 38 -11.86 -11.57 -1.98
C ALA A 38 -10.46 -11.08 -2.40
N LYS A 39 -10.35 -10.46 -3.58
CA LYS A 39 -9.11 -9.83 -4.03
C LYS A 39 -8.69 -8.68 -3.10
N ASN A 40 -9.63 -7.81 -2.71
CA ASN A 40 -9.35 -6.71 -1.79
C ASN A 40 -8.85 -7.20 -0.42
N ALA A 41 -9.52 -8.21 0.15
CA ALA A 41 -9.10 -8.83 1.40
C ALA A 41 -7.66 -9.40 1.32
N GLN A 42 -7.29 -9.94 0.16
CA GLN A 42 -5.93 -10.40 -0.08
C GLN A 42 -4.94 -9.25 -0.22
N CYS A 43 -5.30 -8.12 -0.85
CA CYS A 43 -4.45 -6.92 -0.91
C CYS A 43 -4.19 -6.34 0.48
N ILE A 44 -5.20 -6.30 1.36
CA ILE A 44 -5.06 -5.93 2.78
C ILE A 44 -4.12 -6.90 3.51
N SER A 45 -4.29 -8.20 3.29
CA SER A 45 -3.41 -9.23 3.87
C SER A 45 -1.95 -9.07 3.42
N ASN A 46 -1.73 -8.74 2.14
CA ASN A 46 -0.40 -8.47 1.61
C ASN A 46 0.22 -7.22 2.26
N LEU A 47 -0.53 -6.13 2.41
CA LEU A 47 -0.08 -4.94 3.15
C LEU A 47 0.34 -5.27 4.59
N ARG A 48 -0.46 -6.08 5.31
CA ARG A 48 -0.11 -6.54 6.67
C ARG A 48 1.18 -7.36 6.69
N GLN A 49 1.41 -8.18 5.67
CA GLN A 49 2.66 -8.95 5.56
C GLN A 49 3.87 -8.05 5.30
N LEU A 50 3.70 -6.90 4.63
CA LEU A 50 4.76 -5.91 4.38
C LEU A 50 5.12 -5.07 5.62
N ASP A 51 4.25 -5.01 6.64
CA ASP A 51 4.56 -4.36 7.92
C ASP A 51 5.77 -5.01 8.61
N SER A 52 5.84 -6.35 8.60
CA SER A 52 6.94 -7.09 9.23
C SER A 52 8.34 -6.70 8.69
N PRO A 53 8.64 -6.78 7.38
CA PRO A 53 9.96 -6.38 6.87
C PRO A 53 10.25 -4.89 7.07
N LEU A 54 9.24 -4.02 7.05
CA LEU A 54 9.40 -2.60 7.38
C LEU A 54 9.83 -2.39 8.83
N ARG A 55 9.20 -3.10 9.78
CA ARG A 55 9.58 -3.06 11.20
C ARG A 55 10.96 -3.64 11.45
N MET A 56 11.28 -4.77 10.81
CA MET A 56 12.61 -5.38 10.90
C MET A 56 13.70 -4.40 10.41
N TYR A 57 13.45 -3.73 9.28
CA TYR A 57 14.35 -2.68 8.80
C TYR A 57 14.49 -1.56 9.83
N SER A 58 13.37 -1.04 10.34
CA SER A 58 13.36 0.07 11.29
C SER A 58 14.19 -0.28 12.55
N GLN A 59 13.95 -1.46 13.13
CA GLN A 59 14.69 -1.96 14.29
C GLN A 59 16.19 -2.09 14.01
N ALA A 60 16.57 -2.61 12.84
CA ALA A 60 17.97 -2.76 12.45
C ALA A 60 18.67 -1.42 12.16
N ASN A 61 17.93 -0.35 11.87
CA ASN A 61 18.46 0.95 11.46
C ASN A 61 18.21 2.07 12.49
N GLY A 62 17.98 1.72 13.75
CA GLY A 62 17.81 2.70 14.84
C GLY A 62 16.48 3.44 14.78
N ASP A 63 15.40 2.69 14.59
CA ASP A 63 14.02 3.17 14.45
C ASP A 63 13.88 4.21 13.34
N ARG A 64 14.47 3.99 12.16
CA ARG A 64 14.35 4.92 11.03
C ARG A 64 13.38 4.37 10.00
N ILE A 65 12.59 5.28 9.43
CA ILE A 65 11.79 4.94 8.25
C ILE A 65 12.75 4.74 7.07
N PRO A 66 12.59 3.67 6.27
CA PRO A 66 13.41 3.44 5.08
C PRO A 66 13.38 4.64 4.12
N ILE A 67 14.54 5.09 3.66
CA ILE A 67 14.61 6.15 2.63
C ILE A 67 14.68 5.50 1.25
N ALA A 68 13.55 5.52 0.55
CA ALA A 68 13.40 5.00 -0.79
C ALA A 68 12.58 5.96 -1.66
N ASN A 69 12.62 5.76 -2.97
CA ASN A 69 11.71 6.45 -3.89
C ASN A 69 10.29 5.92 -3.71
N MET A 70 9.31 6.78 -4.04
CA MET A 70 7.88 6.45 -3.97
C MET A 70 7.53 5.22 -4.81
N LEU A 71 8.12 5.15 -6.01
CA LEU A 71 8.06 3.99 -6.88
C LEU A 71 9.50 3.54 -7.20
N PRO A 72 9.71 2.23 -7.42
CA PRO A 72 11.00 1.75 -7.87
C PRO A 72 11.29 2.20 -9.30
N ALA A 73 12.56 2.47 -9.61
CA ALA A 73 13.03 2.48 -10.99
C ALA A 73 13.17 1.03 -11.48
N ILE A 74 12.74 0.77 -12.72
CA ILE A 74 12.78 -0.58 -13.32
C ILE A 74 13.99 -0.67 -14.24
N GLY A 75 14.80 -1.71 -14.03
CA GLY A 75 15.85 -2.13 -14.95
C GLY A 75 15.46 -3.38 -15.72
N LEU A 76 16.37 -3.88 -16.55
CA LEU A 76 16.15 -5.08 -17.37
C LEU A 76 15.86 -6.35 -16.57
N ASN A 77 16.25 -6.38 -15.29
CA ASN A 77 16.14 -7.55 -14.40
C ASN A 77 15.19 -7.32 -13.22
N GLY A 78 14.34 -6.29 -13.27
CA GLY A 78 13.39 -5.96 -12.20
C GLY A 78 13.68 -4.61 -11.50
N PRO A 79 13.14 -4.39 -10.29
CA PRO A 79 13.29 -3.12 -9.57
C PRO A 79 14.77 -2.89 -9.18
N GLU A 80 15.37 -1.80 -9.68
CA GLU A 80 16.75 -1.43 -9.36
C GLU A 80 16.86 -0.53 -8.12
N THR A 81 15.77 0.17 -7.79
CA THR A 81 15.68 1.07 -6.63
C THR A 81 14.32 0.94 -5.94
N GLY A 82 13.99 1.85 -5.02
CA GLY A 82 12.71 1.84 -4.31
C GLY A 82 12.70 0.88 -3.13
N LEU A 83 11.51 0.74 -2.53
CA LEU A 83 11.35 -0.04 -1.30
C LEU A 83 11.65 -1.53 -1.48
N PRO A 84 11.23 -2.23 -2.56
CA PRO A 84 11.54 -3.65 -2.73
C PRO A 84 13.03 -3.94 -2.71
N GLN A 85 13.82 -3.12 -3.42
CA GLN A 85 15.27 -3.26 -3.44
C GLN A 85 15.92 -2.95 -2.08
N LEU A 86 15.38 -1.96 -1.35
CA LEU A 86 15.88 -1.59 -0.03
C LEU A 86 15.62 -2.68 1.02
N LEU A 87 14.46 -3.35 0.92
CA LEU A 87 14.04 -4.41 1.84
C LEU A 87 14.45 -5.82 1.42
N LYS A 88 15.28 -5.98 0.38
CA LYS A 88 15.68 -7.29 -0.16
C LYS A 88 16.29 -8.29 0.84
N SER A 89 16.83 -7.81 1.96
CA SER A 89 17.37 -8.63 3.04
C SER A 89 16.31 -9.15 4.02
N TYR A 90 15.10 -8.59 3.97
CA TYR A 90 13.98 -8.90 4.86
C TYR A 90 12.83 -9.58 4.12
N ILE A 91 12.68 -9.33 2.82
CA ILE A 91 11.68 -9.94 1.95
C ILE A 91 12.24 -10.08 0.53
N GLU A 92 11.91 -11.18 -0.15
CA GLU A 92 12.32 -11.38 -1.53
C GLU A 92 11.66 -10.35 -2.46
N ILE A 93 12.45 -9.81 -3.39
CA ILE A 93 11.99 -8.81 -4.36
C ILE A 93 10.90 -9.40 -5.28
N THR A 94 10.99 -10.70 -5.58
CA THR A 94 10.03 -11.45 -6.41
C THR A 94 8.83 -11.97 -5.62
N SER A 95 8.69 -11.62 -4.33
CA SER A 95 7.59 -12.08 -3.51
C SER A 95 6.24 -11.62 -4.08
N PRO A 96 5.23 -12.50 -4.20
CA PRO A 96 3.90 -12.14 -4.69
C PRO A 96 3.19 -11.13 -3.77
N VAL A 97 3.67 -10.96 -2.53
CA VAL A 97 3.15 -9.99 -1.57
C VAL A 97 3.30 -8.54 -2.07
N TRP A 98 4.26 -8.27 -2.96
CA TRP A 98 4.41 -6.94 -3.58
C TRP A 98 3.30 -6.58 -4.57
N ILE A 99 2.51 -7.56 -4.99
CA ILE A 99 1.48 -7.43 -6.01
C ILE A 99 0.09 -7.64 -5.40
N CYS A 100 -0.80 -6.68 -5.60
CA CYS A 100 -2.20 -6.79 -5.20
C CYS A 100 -2.97 -7.57 -6.28
N PRO A 101 -3.71 -8.64 -5.96
CA PRO A 101 -4.49 -9.39 -6.97
C PRO A 101 -5.67 -8.62 -7.59
N ALA A 102 -6.02 -7.46 -7.03
CA ALA A 102 -6.96 -6.51 -7.63
C ALA A 102 -6.29 -5.58 -8.65
N ASP A 103 -4.96 -5.55 -8.71
CA ASP A 103 -4.19 -4.75 -9.67
C ASP A 103 -4.17 -5.45 -11.02
N ASP A 104 -4.75 -4.81 -12.02
CA ASP A 104 -4.83 -5.30 -13.41
C ASP A 104 -4.04 -4.40 -14.38
N ASP A 105 -3.34 -3.39 -13.87
CA ASP A 105 -2.54 -2.48 -14.68
C ASP A 105 -1.18 -3.10 -15.07
N SER A 106 -0.81 -2.93 -16.34
CA SER A 106 0.43 -3.50 -16.85
C SER A 106 1.67 -2.73 -16.40
N GLU A 107 1.54 -1.43 -16.16
CA GLU A 107 2.66 -0.59 -15.72
C GLU A 107 3.00 -0.85 -14.25
N SER A 108 1.99 -1.11 -13.43
CA SER A 108 2.15 -1.48 -12.03
C SER A 108 2.81 -2.83 -11.83
N LEU A 109 2.39 -3.83 -12.61
CA LEU A 109 3.06 -5.12 -12.67
C LEU A 109 4.50 -4.99 -13.18
N ALA A 110 4.75 -4.12 -14.17
CA ALA A 110 6.11 -3.84 -14.65
C ALA A 110 6.99 -3.18 -13.59
N THR A 111 6.44 -2.32 -12.72
CA THR A 111 7.18 -1.73 -11.59
C THR A 111 7.62 -2.75 -10.55
N GLY A 112 7.06 -3.96 -10.56
CA GLY A 112 7.36 -5.00 -9.57
C GLY A 112 6.71 -4.74 -8.21
N THR A 113 5.82 -3.76 -8.10
CA THR A 113 4.95 -3.58 -6.94
C THR A 113 3.67 -2.83 -7.30
N SER A 114 2.55 -3.26 -6.69
CA SER A 114 1.26 -2.58 -6.74
C SER A 114 1.13 -1.43 -5.73
N TYR A 115 2.08 -1.30 -4.80
CA TYR A 115 2.01 -0.36 -3.68
C TYR A 115 2.96 0.82 -3.85
N MET A 116 2.47 2.02 -3.55
CA MET A 116 3.26 3.24 -3.54
C MET A 116 3.83 3.49 -2.14
N TYR A 117 5.09 3.87 -2.08
CA TYR A 117 5.79 4.18 -0.83
C TYR A 117 5.73 5.67 -0.50
N VAL A 118 4.73 6.08 0.27
CA VAL A 118 4.43 7.50 0.56
C VAL A 118 5.58 8.26 1.23
N PRO A 119 6.38 7.69 2.16
CA PRO A 119 7.55 8.39 2.71
C PRO A 119 8.53 8.86 1.63
N GLY A 120 8.61 8.15 0.50
CA GLY A 120 9.44 8.54 -0.64
C GLY A 120 9.03 9.85 -1.30
N LEU A 121 7.76 10.24 -1.18
CA LEU A 121 7.22 11.54 -1.60
C LEU A 121 7.40 12.60 -0.50
N LEU A 122 7.00 12.25 0.73
CA LEU A 122 6.98 13.20 1.85
C LEU A 122 8.36 13.65 2.30
N ARG A 123 9.43 12.90 1.98
CA ARG A 123 10.80 13.31 2.27
C ARG A 123 11.20 14.64 1.60
N TYR A 124 10.49 15.03 0.53
CA TYR A 124 10.76 16.26 -0.22
C TYR A 124 9.99 17.48 0.29
N THR A 125 9.24 17.34 1.39
CA THR A 125 8.55 18.47 2.03
C THR A 125 9.54 19.54 2.48
N PRO A 126 9.17 20.84 2.40
CA PRO A 126 10.04 21.93 2.82
C PRO A 126 10.52 21.79 4.27
N GLU A 127 9.65 21.31 5.15
CA GLU A 127 9.93 21.13 6.57
C GLU A 127 11.11 20.17 6.78
N ILE A 128 11.08 19.01 6.12
CA ILE A 128 12.12 18.00 6.23
C ILE A 128 13.41 18.49 5.56
N GLN A 129 13.32 19.02 4.34
CA GLN A 129 14.51 19.43 3.59
C GLN A 129 15.26 20.59 4.27
N MET A 130 14.55 21.54 4.89
CA MET A 130 15.18 22.63 5.64
C MET A 130 15.94 22.14 6.87
N GLN A 131 15.35 21.21 7.63
CA GLN A 131 16.01 20.64 8.82
C GLN A 131 17.23 19.80 8.47
N VAL A 132 17.12 18.99 7.40
CA VAL A 132 18.24 18.20 6.89
C VAL A 132 19.37 19.12 6.44
N THR A 133 19.06 20.11 5.60
CA THR A 133 20.05 21.06 5.06
C THR A 133 20.75 21.81 6.19
N ARG A 134 20.00 22.33 7.17
CA ARG A 134 20.56 23.02 8.33
C ARG A 134 21.57 22.14 9.09
N THR A 135 21.21 20.89 9.37
CA THR A 135 22.04 19.99 10.16
C THR A 135 23.30 19.57 9.40
N VAL A 136 23.16 19.28 8.11
CA VAL A 136 24.28 18.91 7.24
C VAL A 136 25.26 20.07 7.06
N LEU A 137 24.77 21.31 6.90
CA LEU A 137 25.62 22.51 6.76
C LEU A 137 26.47 22.80 8.01
N LEU A 138 25.95 22.48 9.20
CA LEU A 138 26.69 22.65 10.45
C LEU A 138 27.80 21.59 10.64
N LYS A 139 27.73 20.46 9.92
CA LYS A 139 28.73 19.38 9.97
C LYS A 139 29.77 19.56 8.86
N GLN A 140 30.69 20.50 9.05
CA GLN A 140 31.66 20.92 8.02
C GLN A 140 32.86 19.97 7.79
N ASN A 141 33.10 19.00 8.68
CA ASN A 141 34.29 18.13 8.65
C ASN A 141 34.02 16.69 8.17
N LEU A 142 32.94 16.45 7.42
CA LEU A 142 32.61 15.13 6.91
C LEU A 142 33.12 14.92 5.47
N THR A 143 33.54 13.69 5.17
CA THR A 143 33.77 13.28 3.77
C THR A 143 32.45 13.25 3.01
N SER A 144 32.48 13.38 1.68
CA SER A 144 31.27 13.36 0.84
C SER A 144 30.39 12.13 1.08
N LYS A 145 31.01 10.95 1.26
CA LYS A 145 30.30 9.70 1.56
C LYS A 145 29.67 9.70 2.96
N ALA A 146 30.40 10.20 3.96
CA ALA A 146 29.88 10.30 5.33
C ALA A 146 28.73 11.33 5.41
N GLN A 147 28.84 12.43 4.66
CA GLN A 147 27.81 13.46 4.56
C GLN A 147 26.53 12.91 3.90
N ALA A 148 26.67 12.12 2.83
CA ALA A 148 25.52 11.48 2.18
C ALA A 148 24.80 10.49 3.11
N LYS A 149 25.57 9.65 3.84
CA LYS A 149 24.99 8.73 4.82
C LYS A 149 24.28 9.49 5.95
N GLU A 150 24.94 10.50 6.51
CA GLU A 150 24.36 11.35 7.56
C GLU A 150 23.05 11.99 7.11
N ARG A 151 23.00 12.49 5.87
CA ARG A 151 21.79 13.05 5.27
C ARG A 151 20.66 12.02 5.24
N THR A 152 20.91 10.82 4.72
CA THR A 152 19.90 9.75 4.65
C THR A 152 19.43 9.31 6.03
N ASP A 153 20.36 9.18 6.98
CA ASP A 153 20.07 8.82 8.36
C ASP A 153 19.16 9.86 9.03
N LEU A 154 19.44 11.14 8.80
CA LEU A 154 18.66 12.24 9.33
C LEU A 154 17.29 12.38 8.66
N GLU A 155 17.22 12.22 7.32
CA GLU A 155 15.95 12.16 6.59
C GLU A 155 15.03 11.08 7.17
N GLY A 156 15.55 9.88 7.45
CA GLY A 156 14.77 8.77 8.01
C GLY A 156 14.26 9.03 9.43
N GLN A 157 15.06 9.73 10.25
CA GLN A 157 14.67 10.14 11.61
C GLN A 157 13.59 11.23 11.58
N LEU A 158 13.76 12.25 10.74
CA LEU A 158 12.83 13.36 10.62
C LEU A 158 11.49 12.93 10.03
N LEU A 159 11.50 12.04 9.03
CA LEU A 159 10.27 11.42 8.54
C LEU A 159 9.58 10.64 9.65
N ARG A 160 10.30 9.84 10.43
CA ARG A 160 9.65 9.13 11.54
C ARG A 160 9.03 10.09 12.55
N ALA A 161 9.74 11.15 12.91
CA ALA A 161 9.23 12.18 13.80
C ALA A 161 7.96 12.83 13.24
N PHE A 162 7.98 13.15 11.93
CA PHE A 162 6.80 13.60 11.19
C PHE A 162 5.64 12.61 11.39
N TYR A 163 5.79 11.34 11.00
CA TYR A 163 4.74 10.30 11.12
C TYR A 163 4.23 10.06 12.55
N LEU A 164 5.07 10.23 13.57
CA LEU A 164 4.64 10.10 14.96
C LEU A 164 3.83 11.32 15.46
N GLY A 165 3.63 12.33 14.63
CA GLY A 165 3.00 13.59 15.05
C GLY A 165 3.84 14.33 16.10
N VAL A 166 5.13 13.99 16.21
CA VAL A 166 6.07 14.79 17.02
C VAL A 166 6.27 16.06 16.24
N ASP A 167 5.68 17.15 16.73
CA ASP A 167 5.64 18.45 16.09
C ASP A 167 7.05 18.89 15.68
N THR A 168 7.38 18.72 14.39
CA THR A 168 8.64 19.17 13.81
C THR A 168 8.58 20.64 13.41
N SER A 169 7.38 21.24 13.46
CA SER A 169 7.13 22.66 13.27
C SER A 169 7.16 23.38 14.61
N ALA A 170 7.76 24.56 14.67
CA ALA A 170 7.81 25.35 15.91
C ALA A 170 6.42 25.87 16.38
N ASN A 171 5.35 25.66 15.59
CA ASN A 171 4.05 26.29 15.79
C ASN A 171 2.85 25.30 15.86
N GLY A 172 3.01 23.97 15.79
CA GLY A 172 1.87 23.05 15.92
C GLY A 172 0.84 23.04 14.79
N THR A 173 1.12 23.73 13.68
CA THR A 173 0.20 23.88 12.54
C THR A 173 0.54 22.97 11.36
N GLY A 174 1.35 21.91 11.56
CA GLY A 174 1.70 20.96 10.51
C GLY A 174 0.59 19.94 10.26
N PRO A 175 0.44 19.42 9.01
CA PRO A 175 -0.48 18.32 8.73
C PRO A 175 -0.16 17.11 9.63
N ARG A 176 -1.19 16.53 10.25
CA ARG A 176 -1.02 15.38 11.16
C ARG A 176 -0.60 14.18 10.33
N ALA A 177 0.68 13.84 10.40
CA ALA A 177 1.25 12.79 9.59
C ALA A 177 0.72 11.37 9.87
N ALA A 178 0.04 11.19 11.01
CA ALA A 178 -0.67 9.96 11.35
C ALA A 178 -1.71 9.56 10.29
N TYR A 179 -2.14 10.49 9.44
CA TYR A 179 -3.10 10.24 8.36
C TYR A 179 -2.48 9.75 7.06
N TYR A 180 -1.15 9.80 6.92
CA TYR A 180 -0.51 9.27 5.73
C TYR A 180 -0.14 7.80 5.95
N PRO A 181 -0.50 6.89 5.03
CA PRO A 181 -0.02 5.52 5.08
C PRO A 181 1.47 5.45 4.67
N LEU A 182 2.21 4.49 5.18
CA LEU A 182 3.55 4.13 4.70
C LEU A 182 3.50 3.52 3.29
N LEU A 183 2.55 2.61 3.09
CA LEU A 183 2.26 1.98 1.80
C LEU A 183 0.79 2.20 1.46
N MET A 184 0.51 2.68 0.26
CA MET A 184 -0.85 2.79 -0.26
C MET A 184 -0.99 2.02 -1.56
N ASP A 185 -2.15 1.44 -1.79
CA ASP A 185 -2.44 0.85 -3.09
C ASP A 185 -2.62 1.91 -4.20
N SER A 186 -2.27 1.46 -5.40
CA SER A 186 -2.37 2.14 -6.68
C SER A 186 -3.80 2.48 -7.15
N ALA A 187 -4.59 3.44 -6.65
CA ALA A 187 -5.92 3.67 -7.26
C ALA A 187 -5.88 4.10 -8.74
N ASP A 188 -4.75 4.60 -9.22
CA ASP A 188 -4.55 4.94 -10.63
C ASP A 188 -4.41 3.66 -11.49
N ARG A 189 -4.15 2.52 -10.82
CA ARG A 189 -3.86 1.19 -11.37
C ARG A 189 -5.01 0.18 -11.19
N HIS A 190 -6.05 0.55 -10.44
CA HIS A 190 -7.27 -0.23 -10.32
C HIS A 190 -8.31 0.33 -11.30
N SER A 191 -8.64 -0.44 -12.34
CA SER A 191 -9.50 0.06 -13.41
C SER A 191 -10.91 0.44 -12.93
N GLY A 192 -11.28 1.72 -13.08
CA GLY A 192 -12.68 2.17 -13.08
C GLY A 192 -13.38 2.34 -11.73
N THR A 193 -12.68 2.23 -10.61
CA THR A 193 -13.31 2.38 -9.29
C THR A 193 -12.86 3.67 -8.59
N ARG A 194 -13.83 4.48 -8.16
CA ARG A 194 -13.63 5.49 -7.10
C ARG A 194 -13.54 4.79 -5.73
N GLU A 195 -12.91 3.62 -5.67
CA GLU A 195 -12.83 2.83 -4.47
C GLU A 195 -11.79 3.44 -3.52
N PRO A 196 -12.07 3.41 -2.21
CA PRO A 196 -11.13 3.87 -1.20
C PRO A 196 -9.85 3.02 -1.24
N ARG A 197 -8.70 3.69 -1.20
CA ARG A 197 -7.38 3.05 -1.25
C ARG A 197 -7.12 2.29 0.03
N ASN A 198 -6.46 1.14 0.02
CA ASN A 198 -5.94 0.53 1.25
C ASN A 198 -4.59 1.15 1.62
N GLY A 199 -4.44 1.50 2.90
CA GLY A 199 -3.21 2.02 3.47
C GLY A 199 -2.67 1.12 4.57
N LEU A 200 -1.35 0.92 4.61
CA LEU A 200 -0.62 0.43 5.78
C LEU A 200 -0.02 1.63 6.50
N TYR A 201 -0.27 1.76 7.80
CA TYR A 201 0.16 2.90 8.61
C TYR A 201 1.33 2.55 9.53
N LEU A 202 1.97 3.57 10.11
CA LEU A 202 3.18 3.40 10.95
C LEU A 202 2.93 2.54 12.20
N ASP A 203 1.71 2.55 12.72
CA ASP A 203 1.28 1.72 13.85
C ASP A 203 1.05 0.25 13.46
N GLY A 204 1.06 -0.08 12.17
CA GLY A 204 0.79 -1.40 11.60
C GLY A 204 -0.67 -1.65 11.28
N SER A 205 -1.55 -0.69 11.51
CA SER A 205 -2.93 -0.79 11.08
C SER A 205 -3.01 -0.80 9.56
N VAL A 206 -3.96 -1.58 9.03
CA VAL A 206 -4.27 -1.63 7.61
C VAL A 206 -5.76 -1.46 7.44
N HIS A 207 -6.13 -0.36 6.80
CA HIS A 207 -7.51 0.03 6.54
C HIS A 207 -7.59 0.92 5.30
N GLU A 208 -8.82 1.21 4.88
CA GLU A 208 -9.09 2.16 3.81
C GLU A 208 -8.57 3.56 4.19
N THR A 209 -7.95 4.26 3.25
CA THR A 209 -7.45 5.62 3.42
C THR A 209 -8.65 6.54 3.53
N VAL A 210 -8.79 7.15 4.69
CA VAL A 210 -9.87 8.09 4.97
C VAL A 210 -9.52 9.45 4.35
N PRO A 211 -10.44 10.14 3.63
CA PRO A 211 -10.24 11.52 3.23
C PRO A 211 -9.96 12.43 4.43
N GLU A 212 -9.09 13.43 4.26
CA GLU A 212 -8.67 14.35 5.34
C GLU A 212 -9.85 15.04 6.06
N GLU A 213 -10.96 15.27 5.35
CA GLU A 213 -12.20 15.88 5.89
C GLU A 213 -13.01 14.96 6.83
N GLU A 214 -12.89 13.63 6.70
CA GLU A 214 -13.56 12.66 7.57
C GLU A 214 -12.70 12.32 8.79
N ALA A 215 -11.39 12.28 8.64
CA ALA A 215 -10.45 12.07 9.75
C ALA A 215 -10.51 13.20 10.81
N ALA A 216 -10.78 14.44 10.38
CA ALA A 216 -10.95 15.58 11.27
C ALA A 216 -12.24 15.56 12.11
N LYS A 217 -13.21 14.68 11.80
CA LYS A 217 -14.49 14.57 12.52
C LYS A 217 -14.44 13.54 13.66
N ASP A 218 -13.63 12.49 13.55
CA ASP A 218 -13.55 11.40 14.53
C ASP A 218 -12.89 11.86 15.85
N ASP A 219 -11.98 12.84 15.79
CA ASP A 219 -11.39 13.49 16.97
C ASP A 219 -12.39 14.36 17.78
N GLY A 220 -13.60 14.60 17.26
CA GLY A 220 -14.65 15.39 17.91
C GLY A 220 -15.59 14.61 18.83
N GLU A 221 -15.58 13.27 18.79
CA GLU A 221 -16.50 12.43 19.59
C GLU A 221 -15.84 11.81 20.83
N VAL A 222 -14.53 11.99 21.05
CA VAL A 222 -13.82 11.47 22.23
C VAL A 222 -13.65 12.56 23.29
N GLN A 223 -14.75 13.14 23.78
CA GLN A 223 -14.80 13.81 25.10
C GLN A 223 -16.24 14.18 25.52
N GLU A 224 -17.07 13.18 25.83
CA GLU A 224 -18.11 13.36 26.86
C GLU A 224 -18.57 11.99 27.39
N LYS A 225 -17.94 11.55 28.49
CA LYS A 225 -18.53 10.70 29.53
C LYS A 225 -17.60 10.61 30.74
#